data_AF-A0A845JV23-F1
#
_entry.id   AF-A0A845JV23-F1
#
_cell.length_a   1.000
_cell.length_b   1.000
_cell.length_c   1.000
_cell.angle_alpha   90.00
_cell.angle_beta   90.00
_cell.angle_gamma   90.00
#
_symmetry.space_group_name_H-M   'P 1'
#
loop_
_entity.id
_entity.type
_entity.pdbx_description
1 polymer ?
#
loop_
_entity_poly.entity_id
_entity_poly.type
_entity_poly.pdbx_seq_one_letter_code
_entity_poly.pdbx_strand_id
1 'polypeptide(L)'
;MAVELLKLIFGRTGSVLMGLFITLLIGACGTASLEDQDMESDTISKGVSVPKATTELCGDVCDGLVAYYPFFGNARDTSGNSLDGLVKGATLTTDRDGNPNRAYQFNGKTFDNGTTTHIELPLSSLTQNLEQSDYSLVAWVKPESDPPGSHENWYAYGMIHSYSSIHDYGLRYHWSNCFEMGNPIFYDNQTEINWGGASACKKDFNQYYHVVGVGDSTNGNTKIYVNGKLEHTRTWDNSGKPDPSEVNKKWFIGSMNPTSVTSPLTMEGVIDEIRMYNRALTASEVETIYRGTPSDNTTPEMRKTTATCSRVCDGLVLYMPMIDNTTDVNTDTFGNTIDNHTLSVSTDNSSTTPTLASDRDSNDNASYRFDGTDDFLQVDNVSSIALESGSFSVAAIVKVNQSSEEWIDYSGGQFSKGKIMHGDNYTFIMGYHWYPEGTNNLWFAVRNSSDTATNAYTNKTNPLQYNHIVGVADRISGTVNLYVNGTLMAGTAWDGNIKDPASKWTIGIGGNSSWEEKHRGNLDGWIDEVRVYNRALSADEVRALYSY
;
A
#
# COMPACT_ATOMS: atom_id res chain seq x y z
N MET A 1 51.06 3.17 8.92
CA MET A 1 51.40 4.58 8.67
C MET A 1 52.64 4.57 7.81
N ALA A 2 52.72 5.50 6.85
CA ALA A 2 53.92 5.87 6.11
C ALA A 2 54.35 4.91 4.98
N VAL A 3 54.93 5.35 3.87
CA VAL A 3 55.13 6.66 3.21
C VAL A 3 55.80 6.29 1.87
N GLU A 4 55.62 7.15 0.87
CA GLU A 4 56.39 7.32 -0.37
C GLU A 4 57.60 6.42 -0.62
N LEU A 5 57.77 5.97 -1.88
CA LEU A 5 59.01 6.29 -2.59
C LEU A 5 58.84 6.29 -4.12
N LEU A 6 59.34 7.37 -4.70
CA LEU A 6 59.48 7.70 -6.10
C LEU A 6 60.89 7.28 -6.59
N LYS A 7 60.97 6.69 -7.80
CA LYS A 7 62.17 6.44 -8.68
C LYS A 7 63.12 5.32 -8.21
N LEU A 8 63.66 4.43 -9.06
CA LEU A 8 64.26 4.54 -10.41
C LEU A 8 64.31 3.14 -11.04
N ILE A 9 64.13 2.99 -12.37
CA ILE A 9 65.13 2.44 -13.33
C ILE A 9 64.77 2.96 -14.74
N PHE A 10 65.73 3.65 -15.38
CA PHE A 10 65.70 4.10 -16.76
C PHE A 10 65.99 2.97 -17.75
N GLY A 11 65.40 3.01 -18.95
CA GLY A 11 66.02 2.38 -20.10
C GLY A 11 65.19 2.29 -21.38
N ARG A 12 65.38 3.29 -22.27
CA ARG A 12 65.23 3.24 -23.75
C ARG A 12 63.80 3.02 -24.29
N THR A 13 63.29 3.64 -25.36
CA THR A 13 63.76 4.55 -26.43
C THR A 13 62.51 4.88 -27.28
N GLY A 14 62.39 6.10 -27.79
CA GLY A 14 61.47 6.49 -28.88
C GLY A 14 60.11 7.03 -28.39
N SER A 15 59.58 8.18 -28.84
CA SER A 15 59.98 9.10 -29.90
C SER A 15 59.40 10.50 -29.61
N VAL A 16 60.27 11.49 -29.79
CA VAL A 16 60.13 12.95 -29.95
C VAL A 16 59.05 13.30 -30.99
N LEU A 17 58.37 14.45 -31.03
CA LEU A 17 58.10 15.60 -30.16
C LEU A 17 57.11 16.47 -30.97
N MET A 18 56.22 17.12 -30.25
CA MET A 18 55.27 18.15 -30.67
C MET A 18 55.98 19.32 -31.40
N GLY A 19 55.36 19.86 -32.45
CA GLY A 19 55.84 21.03 -33.19
C GLY A 19 54.73 22.05 -33.47
N LEU A 20 54.96 23.27 -32.99
CA LEU A 20 54.31 24.56 -33.29
C LEU A 20 53.83 24.72 -34.76
N PHE A 21 52.81 25.55 -35.01
CA PHE A 21 52.99 26.93 -35.51
C PHE A 21 51.64 27.65 -35.77
N ILE A 22 51.65 28.95 -35.45
CA ILE A 22 50.65 29.99 -35.74
C ILE A 22 50.76 30.44 -37.20
N THR A 23 49.62 30.71 -37.88
CA THR A 23 49.57 31.74 -38.93
C THR A 23 48.15 32.31 -39.16
N LEU A 24 47.95 33.54 -38.65
CA LEU A 24 47.38 34.76 -39.27
C LEU A 24 46.49 34.66 -40.53
N LEU A 25 45.32 35.33 -40.52
CA LEU A 25 44.92 36.25 -41.62
C LEU A 25 43.83 37.26 -41.17
N ILE A 26 43.93 38.46 -41.72
CA ILE A 26 43.29 39.74 -41.36
C ILE A 26 42.25 40.12 -42.43
N GLY A 27 41.19 40.86 -42.04
CA GLY A 27 40.39 41.75 -42.92
C GLY A 27 38.93 41.87 -42.47
N ALA A 28 38.55 42.89 -41.67
CA ALA A 28 37.95 44.19 -42.08
C ALA A 28 36.55 44.02 -42.74
N CYS A 29 35.46 44.72 -42.37
CA CYS A 29 35.27 46.10 -41.93
C CYS A 29 33.79 46.33 -41.49
N GLY A 30 33.58 47.16 -40.45
CA GLY A 30 32.40 48.05 -40.27
C GLY A 30 31.08 47.43 -39.77
N THR A 31 30.25 48.04 -38.93
CA THR A 31 30.22 49.36 -38.26
C THR A 31 29.08 49.34 -37.22
N ALA A 32 29.22 50.21 -36.21
CA ALA A 32 28.16 50.87 -35.42
C ALA A 32 27.47 50.09 -34.28
N SER A 33 27.78 50.56 -33.07
CA SER A 33 26.91 50.58 -31.90
C SER A 33 25.61 51.33 -32.20
N LEU A 34 24.51 50.92 -31.57
CA LEU A 34 23.62 51.79 -30.77
C LEU A 34 22.65 50.90 -29.97
N GLU A 35 22.54 51.23 -28.69
CA GLU A 35 21.59 50.70 -27.70
C GLU A 35 20.13 50.90 -28.18
N ASP A 36 19.22 49.96 -27.90
CA ASP A 36 18.28 50.10 -26.77
C ASP A 36 17.28 48.93 -26.67
N GLN A 37 16.93 48.65 -25.42
CA GLN A 37 15.64 48.16 -24.90
C GLN A 37 15.19 46.68 -24.97
N ASP A 38 15.06 46.17 -23.74
CA ASP A 38 13.94 45.42 -23.18
C ASP A 38 13.95 43.87 -23.22
N MET A 39 14.12 43.33 -22.01
CA MET A 39 13.53 42.07 -21.57
C MET A 39 12.02 42.11 -21.79
N GLU A 40 11.49 41.19 -22.59
CA GLU A 40 10.34 40.38 -22.19
C GLU A 40 10.22 39.10 -23.03
N SER A 41 9.78 38.05 -22.34
CA SER A 41 9.22 36.76 -22.75
C SER A 41 9.19 36.37 -24.24
N ASP A 42 9.59 35.13 -24.57
CA ASP A 42 8.60 34.12 -24.95
C ASP A 42 9.12 32.66 -24.98
N THR A 43 8.32 31.81 -24.33
CA THR A 43 7.97 30.40 -24.62
C THR A 43 8.94 29.42 -25.28
N ILE A 44 9.26 28.34 -24.54
CA ILE A 44 9.49 27.02 -25.13
C ILE A 44 8.22 26.18 -24.96
N SER A 45 7.42 26.13 -26.01
CA SER A 45 6.43 25.07 -26.21
C SER A 45 7.12 23.84 -26.79
N LYS A 46 7.45 22.86 -25.94
CA LYS A 46 7.53 21.45 -26.35
C LYS A 46 6.92 20.62 -25.23
N GLY A 47 5.62 20.39 -25.37
CA GLY A 47 4.88 19.44 -24.56
C GLY A 47 5.53 18.07 -24.68
N VAL A 48 6.21 17.67 -23.61
CA VAL A 48 6.41 16.25 -23.31
C VAL A 48 5.06 15.79 -22.79
N SER A 49 4.35 15.02 -23.60
CA SER A 49 3.18 14.29 -23.11
C SER A 49 3.67 13.25 -22.12
N VAL A 50 3.51 13.56 -20.83
CA VAL A 50 3.70 12.61 -19.74
C VAL A 50 2.67 11.49 -19.93
N PRO A 51 3.06 10.20 -19.92
CA PRO A 51 2.09 9.11 -19.93
C PRO A 51 1.19 9.23 -18.70
N LYS A 52 -0.10 9.41 -18.95
CA LYS A 52 -1.14 9.41 -17.93
C LYS A 52 -1.15 8.04 -17.23
N ALA A 53 -0.75 7.97 -15.97
CA ALA A 53 -1.18 6.88 -15.11
C ALA A 53 -2.70 7.00 -15.00
N THR A 54 -3.43 6.12 -15.68
CA THR A 54 -4.89 6.17 -15.68
C THR A 54 -5.42 5.65 -14.34
N THR A 55 -6.37 6.40 -13.80
CA THR A 55 -7.32 6.02 -12.74
C THR A 55 -8.06 4.70 -12.99
N GLU A 56 -7.86 4.06 -14.14
CA GLU A 56 -8.44 2.77 -14.52
C GLU A 56 -7.86 1.60 -13.72
N LEU A 57 -6.66 1.73 -13.12
CA LEU A 57 -5.98 0.57 -12.53
C LEU A 57 -6.28 0.28 -11.05
N CYS A 58 -6.73 1.27 -10.26
CA CYS A 58 -7.22 1.02 -8.90
C CYS A 58 -8.70 0.60 -8.89
N GLY A 59 -9.46 0.89 -9.95
CA GLY A 59 -10.85 0.49 -10.12
C GLY A 59 -11.03 -0.98 -10.51
N ASP A 60 -10.19 -1.49 -11.41
CA ASP A 60 -10.46 -2.81 -12.02
C ASP A 60 -10.06 -3.98 -11.11
N VAL A 61 -8.85 -4.02 -10.54
CA VAL A 61 -8.36 -5.23 -9.82
C VAL A 61 -8.73 -5.30 -8.34
N CYS A 62 -9.46 -4.33 -7.80
CA CYS A 62 -9.91 -4.32 -6.40
C CYS A 62 -11.39 -4.61 -6.24
N ASP A 63 -12.19 -4.41 -7.30
CA ASP A 63 -13.58 -4.85 -7.31
C ASP A 63 -13.66 -6.36 -7.04
N GLY A 64 -14.60 -6.74 -6.19
CA GLY A 64 -14.80 -8.12 -5.77
C GLY A 64 -13.65 -8.79 -5.01
N LEU A 65 -12.62 -8.06 -4.56
CA LEU A 65 -11.53 -8.64 -3.77
C LEU A 65 -12.03 -9.08 -2.38
N VAL A 66 -11.85 -10.37 -2.09
CA VAL A 66 -12.23 -11.01 -0.83
C VAL A 66 -11.06 -11.06 0.15
N ALA A 67 -9.86 -11.43 -0.30
CA ALA A 67 -8.68 -11.54 0.55
C ALA A 67 -7.40 -11.23 -0.25
N TYR A 68 -6.41 -10.60 0.38
CA TYR A 68 -5.10 -10.35 -0.22
C TYR A 68 -3.97 -10.50 0.79
N TYR A 69 -3.07 -11.45 0.53
CA TYR A 69 -1.90 -11.74 1.36
C TYR A 69 -0.61 -11.42 0.60
N PRO A 70 -0.05 -10.20 0.76
CA PRO A 70 1.22 -9.80 0.16
C PRO A 70 2.46 -10.41 0.85
N PHE A 71 2.24 -11.06 2.00
CA PHE A 71 3.24 -11.66 2.88
C PHE A 71 4.37 -10.73 3.32
N PHE A 72 4.03 -9.49 3.65
CA PHE A 72 4.95 -8.49 4.18
C PHE A 72 5.28 -8.74 5.65
N GLY A 73 6.16 -9.72 5.89
CA GLY A 73 6.61 -10.13 7.22
C GLY A 73 5.56 -10.87 8.07
N ASN A 74 4.37 -11.13 7.54
CA ASN A 74 3.28 -11.83 8.23
C ASN A 74 2.23 -12.36 7.23
N ALA A 75 1.25 -13.12 7.72
CA ALA A 75 0.12 -13.63 6.93
C ALA A 75 -1.18 -12.81 7.11
N ARG A 76 -1.07 -11.49 7.35
CA ARG A 76 -2.25 -10.63 7.46
C ARG A 76 -2.93 -10.43 6.12
N ASP A 77 -4.24 -10.34 6.16
CA ASP A 77 -5.06 -9.96 5.03
C ASP A 77 -5.06 -8.42 4.90
N THR A 78 -4.70 -7.94 3.71
CA THR A 78 -4.61 -6.51 3.38
C THR A 78 -5.72 -6.04 2.45
N SER A 79 -6.70 -6.90 2.15
CA SER A 79 -7.91 -6.53 1.38
C SER A 79 -8.83 -5.57 2.14
N GLY A 80 -8.72 -5.55 3.47
CA GLY A 80 -9.63 -4.80 4.36
C GLY A 80 -10.82 -5.62 4.88
N ASN A 81 -10.85 -6.94 4.64
CA ASN A 81 -11.91 -7.84 5.09
C ASN A 81 -11.54 -8.63 6.37
N SER A 82 -10.38 -8.34 6.97
CA SER A 82 -9.91 -8.92 8.22
C SER A 82 -9.84 -10.46 8.21
N LEU A 83 -9.49 -11.05 7.07
CA LEU A 83 -9.31 -12.50 6.92
C LEU A 83 -7.88 -12.94 7.28
N ASP A 84 -7.32 -12.42 8.38
CA ASP A 84 -5.93 -12.69 8.78
C ASP A 84 -5.63 -14.19 8.89
N GLY A 85 -4.59 -14.64 8.18
CA GLY A 85 -4.20 -16.03 8.13
C GLY A 85 -3.46 -16.47 9.41
N LEU A 86 -3.85 -17.62 9.95
CA LEU A 86 -3.16 -18.26 11.06
C LEU A 86 -2.07 -19.19 10.52
N VAL A 87 -0.81 -18.77 10.66
CA VAL A 87 0.35 -19.55 10.22
C VAL A 87 0.56 -20.77 11.12
N LYS A 88 0.63 -21.95 10.52
CA LYS A 88 0.92 -23.24 11.17
C LYS A 88 2.17 -23.84 10.55
N GLY A 89 3.34 -23.58 11.14
CA GLY A 89 4.61 -24.21 10.77
C GLY A 89 5.27 -23.72 9.48
N ALA A 90 4.56 -23.01 8.59
CA ALA A 90 5.19 -22.28 7.48
C ALA A 90 6.07 -21.14 8.00
N THR A 91 7.17 -20.84 7.32
CA THR A 91 8.16 -19.84 7.75
C THR A 91 8.33 -18.75 6.71
N LEU A 92 8.53 -17.51 7.14
CA LEU A 92 8.88 -16.42 6.23
C LEU A 92 10.17 -16.72 5.47
N THR A 93 10.19 -16.35 4.20
CA THR A 93 11.33 -16.56 3.30
C THR A 93 11.43 -15.42 2.29
N THR A 94 12.44 -15.50 1.43
CA THR A 94 12.66 -14.56 0.34
C THR A 94 11.63 -14.74 -0.78
N ASP A 95 11.12 -13.64 -1.32
CA ASP A 95 10.23 -13.67 -2.49
C ASP A 95 10.99 -13.87 -3.81
N ARG A 96 10.27 -13.78 -4.93
CA ARG A 96 10.81 -13.92 -6.29
C ARG A 96 11.79 -12.81 -6.69
N ASP A 97 11.72 -11.66 -6.04
CA ASP A 97 12.49 -10.46 -6.35
C ASP A 97 13.72 -10.33 -5.42
N GLY A 98 13.92 -11.29 -4.52
CA GLY A 98 15.07 -11.33 -3.61
C GLY A 98 14.82 -10.61 -2.28
N ASN A 99 13.59 -10.16 -2.00
CA ASN A 99 13.28 -9.45 -0.77
C ASN A 99 13.05 -10.42 0.39
N PRO A 100 13.76 -10.26 1.53
CA PRO A 100 13.62 -11.15 2.68
C PRO A 100 12.26 -10.96 3.37
N ASN A 101 11.71 -12.04 3.92
CA ASN A 101 10.45 -12.05 4.66
C ASN A 101 9.25 -11.51 3.86
N ARG A 102 9.23 -11.73 2.55
CA ARG A 102 8.17 -11.29 1.64
C ARG A 102 7.36 -12.44 1.03
N ALA A 103 7.59 -13.67 1.46
CA ALA A 103 6.86 -14.88 1.05
C ALA A 103 6.84 -15.92 2.18
N TYR A 104 6.06 -17.00 2.05
CA TYR A 104 6.09 -18.13 2.97
C TYR A 104 6.66 -19.39 2.32
N GLN A 105 7.59 -20.04 3.02
CA GLN A 105 8.10 -21.37 2.73
C GLN A 105 7.22 -22.42 3.41
N PHE A 106 6.82 -23.41 2.62
CA PHE A 106 6.17 -24.65 3.05
C PHE A 106 7.14 -25.79 2.79
N ASN A 107 7.29 -26.69 3.76
CA ASN A 107 8.36 -27.70 3.75
C ASN A 107 7.84 -29.11 3.44
N GLY A 108 6.58 -29.26 3.02
CA GLY A 108 5.95 -30.54 2.73
C GLY A 108 5.76 -31.46 3.94
N LYS A 109 6.16 -31.04 5.16
CA LYS A 109 6.16 -31.93 6.32
C LYS A 109 4.80 -32.03 6.98
N THR A 110 4.46 -33.26 7.34
CA THR A 110 3.52 -33.60 8.40
C THR A 110 4.30 -33.85 9.68
N PHE A 111 3.97 -33.16 10.76
CA PHE A 111 4.58 -33.32 12.07
C PHE A 111 3.91 -34.47 12.85
N ASP A 112 4.63 -35.05 13.80
CA ASP A 112 4.21 -36.24 14.57
C ASP A 112 2.88 -36.09 15.33
N ASN A 113 2.44 -34.85 15.57
CA ASN A 113 1.14 -34.52 16.17
C ASN A 113 0.00 -34.41 15.14
N GLY A 114 0.23 -34.80 13.89
CA GLY A 114 -0.73 -34.70 12.80
C GLY A 114 -0.90 -33.32 12.19
N THR A 115 -0.07 -32.34 12.58
CA THR A 115 -0.11 -30.98 11.98
C THR A 115 0.74 -30.90 10.72
N THR A 116 0.41 -29.98 9.82
CA THR A 116 1.08 -29.80 8.53
C THR A 116 1.52 -28.36 8.38
N THR A 117 2.49 -28.07 7.50
CA THR A 117 2.81 -26.67 7.19
C THR A 117 1.72 -26.05 6.33
N HIS A 118 0.97 -25.09 6.88
CA HIS A 118 -0.10 -24.40 6.15
C HIS A 118 -0.39 -23.02 6.78
N ILE A 119 -1.20 -22.22 6.10
CA ILE A 119 -1.83 -21.03 6.67
C ILE A 119 -3.34 -21.26 6.60
N GLU A 120 -4.02 -21.09 7.73
CA GLU A 120 -5.46 -21.30 7.86
C GLU A 120 -6.19 -19.95 7.85
N LEU A 121 -7.16 -19.79 6.95
CA LEU A 121 -8.03 -18.61 6.94
C LEU A 121 -9.17 -18.78 7.96
N PRO A 122 -9.63 -17.69 8.60
CA PRO A 122 -10.77 -17.76 9.50
C PRO A 122 -12.04 -18.15 8.75
N LEU A 123 -12.99 -18.78 9.45
CA LEU A 123 -14.35 -18.95 8.91
C LEU A 123 -14.99 -17.57 8.77
N SER A 124 -15.43 -17.24 7.56
CA SER A 124 -16.07 -15.97 7.23
C SER A 124 -17.17 -16.18 6.20
N SER A 125 -18.24 -15.39 6.31
CA SER A 125 -19.30 -15.33 5.31
C SER A 125 -18.81 -14.84 3.94
N LEU A 126 -17.66 -14.17 3.87
CA LEU A 126 -17.06 -13.70 2.62
C LEU A 126 -16.39 -14.82 1.82
N THR A 127 -15.90 -15.85 2.51
CA THR A 127 -15.22 -17.00 1.89
C THR A 127 -16.07 -18.26 1.88
N GLN A 128 -17.14 -18.27 2.67
CA GLN A 128 -18.12 -19.36 2.70
C GLN A 128 -18.84 -19.40 1.36
N ASN A 129 -18.87 -20.59 0.74
CA ASN A 129 -19.54 -20.83 -0.53
C ASN A 129 -19.04 -19.92 -1.68
N LEU A 130 -17.81 -19.39 -1.58
CA LEU A 130 -17.22 -18.53 -2.61
C LEU A 130 -17.22 -19.22 -3.98
N GLU A 131 -17.04 -20.54 -3.97
CA GLU A 131 -17.03 -21.39 -5.16
C GLU A 131 -18.40 -21.51 -5.85
N GLN A 132 -19.52 -21.15 -5.22
CA GLN A 132 -20.88 -21.33 -5.76
C GLN A 132 -21.28 -20.29 -6.82
N SER A 133 -20.49 -19.23 -6.97
CA SER A 133 -20.70 -18.16 -7.95
C SER A 133 -19.44 -17.95 -8.79
N ASP A 134 -19.37 -16.82 -9.50
CA ASP A 134 -18.13 -16.41 -10.13
C ASP A 134 -17.08 -16.15 -9.06
N TYR A 135 -15.86 -16.67 -9.25
CA TYR A 135 -14.75 -16.47 -8.32
C TYR A 135 -13.40 -16.64 -9.01
N SER A 136 -12.38 -16.00 -8.45
CA SER A 136 -11.01 -16.13 -8.97
C SER A 136 -10.00 -16.25 -7.84
N LEU A 137 -8.96 -17.04 -8.07
CA LEU A 137 -7.86 -17.23 -7.14
C LEU A 137 -6.56 -16.94 -7.85
N VAL A 138 -5.66 -16.23 -7.18
CA VAL A 138 -4.35 -15.83 -7.69
C VAL A 138 -3.29 -16.27 -6.70
N ALA A 139 -2.17 -16.78 -7.20
CA ALA A 139 -0.98 -17.06 -6.42
C ALA A 139 0.29 -16.86 -7.24
N TRP A 140 1.31 -16.26 -6.64
CA TRP A 140 2.69 -16.53 -7.04
C TRP A 140 3.19 -17.77 -6.31
N VAL A 141 3.79 -18.70 -7.04
CA VAL A 141 4.19 -19.99 -6.48
C VAL A 141 5.49 -20.49 -7.09
N LYS A 142 6.34 -21.10 -6.27
CA LYS A 142 7.52 -21.85 -6.68
C LYS A 142 7.49 -23.22 -6.01
N PRO A 143 6.93 -24.25 -6.67
CA PRO A 143 7.07 -25.64 -6.19
C PRO A 143 8.56 -25.98 -6.15
N GLU A 144 9.04 -26.69 -5.12
CA GLU A 144 10.46 -27.09 -5.01
C GLU A 144 10.69 -28.57 -5.33
N SER A 145 9.61 -29.32 -5.46
CA SER A 145 9.55 -30.70 -5.90
C SER A 145 8.23 -30.97 -6.63
N ASP A 146 8.19 -32.07 -7.38
CA ASP A 146 6.92 -32.61 -7.87
C ASP A 146 6.23 -33.39 -6.75
N PRO A 147 4.89 -33.28 -6.62
CA PRO A 147 4.16 -34.04 -5.62
C PRO A 147 4.40 -35.55 -5.78
N PRO A 148 4.51 -36.32 -4.68
CA PRO A 148 4.93 -37.74 -4.69
C PRO A 148 3.85 -38.71 -5.21
N GLY A 149 2.96 -38.24 -6.09
CA GLY A 149 1.88 -39.02 -6.69
C GLY A 149 2.30 -39.84 -7.90
N SER A 150 1.34 -40.60 -8.42
CA SER A 150 1.46 -41.39 -9.64
C SER A 150 0.08 -41.57 -10.28
N HIS A 151 0.02 -42.26 -11.42
CA HIS A 151 -1.26 -42.66 -12.03
C HIS A 151 -2.14 -43.52 -11.12
N GLU A 152 -1.53 -44.28 -10.20
CA GLU A 152 -2.22 -45.18 -9.27
C GLU A 152 -2.49 -44.51 -7.91
N ASN A 153 -1.75 -43.45 -7.59
CA ASN A 153 -1.85 -42.71 -6.34
C ASN A 153 -1.94 -41.21 -6.63
N TRP A 154 -3.16 -40.72 -6.78
CA TRP A 154 -3.40 -39.31 -7.06
C TRP A 154 -2.85 -38.42 -5.92
N TYR A 155 -2.05 -37.42 -6.26
CA TYR A 155 -1.46 -36.50 -5.29
C TYR A 155 -1.27 -35.10 -5.89
N ALA A 156 -1.45 -34.07 -5.06
CA ALA A 156 -1.19 -32.69 -5.40
C ALA A 156 -0.73 -31.91 -4.17
N TYR A 157 -0.17 -30.73 -4.40
CA TYR A 157 0.12 -29.73 -3.39
C TYR A 157 -0.93 -28.62 -3.44
N GLY A 158 -1.60 -28.36 -2.31
CA GLY A 158 -2.55 -27.26 -2.20
C GLY A 158 -1.84 -25.91 -2.22
N MET A 159 -2.28 -25.00 -3.09
CA MET A 159 -1.77 -23.62 -3.13
C MET A 159 -2.70 -22.72 -2.33
N ILE A 160 -3.95 -22.60 -2.78
CA ILE A 160 -5.06 -22.01 -2.05
C ILE A 160 -6.30 -22.85 -2.32
N HIS A 161 -6.81 -23.51 -1.28
CA HIS A 161 -7.75 -24.60 -1.46
C HIS A 161 -8.81 -24.63 -0.36
N SER A 162 -10.04 -24.98 -0.72
CA SER A 162 -11.10 -25.36 0.20
C SER A 162 -11.40 -26.84 0.03
N TYR A 163 -11.31 -27.59 1.12
CA TYR A 163 -11.48 -29.05 1.11
C TYR A 163 -12.77 -29.47 1.78
N SER A 164 -13.45 -30.41 1.13
CA SER A 164 -14.51 -31.25 1.67
C SER A 164 -14.13 -32.71 1.44
N SER A 165 -14.58 -33.63 2.30
CA SER A 165 -14.33 -35.08 2.16
C SER A 165 -14.86 -35.70 0.86
N ILE A 166 -15.54 -34.91 0.04
CA ILE A 166 -16.15 -35.30 -1.23
C ILE A 166 -15.78 -34.35 -2.39
N HIS A 167 -15.39 -33.09 -2.15
CA HIS A 167 -15.23 -32.07 -3.20
C HIS A 167 -14.06 -31.11 -2.91
N ASP A 168 -13.29 -30.81 -3.95
CA ASP A 168 -12.02 -30.07 -3.87
C ASP A 168 -12.08 -28.81 -4.75
N TYR A 169 -12.01 -27.62 -4.14
CA TYR A 169 -12.02 -26.34 -4.86
C TYR A 169 -10.74 -25.56 -4.67
N GLY A 170 -10.27 -24.96 -5.75
CA GLY A 170 -9.19 -23.98 -5.72
C GLY A 170 -7.92 -24.41 -6.45
N LEU A 171 -6.82 -23.72 -6.18
CA LEU A 171 -5.56 -23.91 -6.90
C LEU A 171 -4.67 -24.98 -6.25
N ARG A 172 -4.10 -25.83 -7.10
CA ARG A 172 -3.16 -26.88 -6.70
C ARG A 172 -2.08 -27.13 -7.75
N TYR A 173 -0.98 -27.75 -7.35
CA TYR A 173 0.07 -28.29 -8.22
C TYR A 173 0.07 -29.82 -8.15
N HIS A 174 -0.28 -30.47 -9.25
CA HIS A 174 -0.52 -31.91 -9.36
C HIS A 174 0.75 -32.69 -9.75
N TRP A 175 0.85 -33.97 -9.35
CA TRP A 175 2.03 -34.83 -9.57
C TRP A 175 2.45 -34.98 -11.04
N SER A 176 1.54 -34.74 -11.98
CA SER A 176 1.84 -34.74 -13.43
C SER A 176 2.37 -33.40 -13.94
N ASN A 177 2.94 -32.59 -13.04
CA ASN A 177 3.55 -31.28 -13.29
C ASN A 177 2.55 -30.29 -13.90
N CYS A 178 1.36 -30.24 -13.31
CA CYS A 178 0.26 -29.38 -13.75
C CYS A 178 -0.22 -28.47 -12.63
N PHE A 179 -0.37 -27.18 -12.91
CA PHE A 179 -1.24 -26.34 -12.12
C PHE A 179 -2.68 -26.64 -12.48
N GLU A 180 -3.57 -26.70 -11.49
CA GLU A 180 -4.98 -26.96 -11.70
C GLU A 180 -5.85 -26.01 -10.88
N MET A 181 -6.92 -25.53 -11.50
CA MET A 181 -8.06 -24.94 -10.81
C MET A 181 -9.12 -26.02 -10.66
N GLY A 182 -9.26 -26.55 -9.44
CA GLY A 182 -10.29 -27.51 -9.09
C GLY A 182 -11.65 -26.85 -9.00
N ASN A 183 -12.61 -27.40 -9.76
CA ASN A 183 -13.99 -26.93 -9.80
C ASN A 183 -14.91 -28.08 -10.27
N PRO A 184 -15.25 -29.06 -9.40
CA PRO A 184 -16.21 -30.11 -9.73
C PRO A 184 -17.63 -29.54 -9.92
N ILE A 185 -18.40 -30.12 -10.85
CA ILE A 185 -19.71 -29.62 -11.28
C ILE A 185 -20.81 -30.59 -10.90
N PHE A 186 -21.95 -30.08 -10.42
CA PHE A 186 -23.07 -30.87 -9.92
C PHE A 186 -24.40 -30.48 -10.54
N TYR A 187 -25.32 -31.44 -10.60
CA TYR A 187 -26.74 -31.12 -10.75
C TYR A 187 -27.31 -30.55 -9.43
N ASP A 188 -28.48 -29.91 -9.50
CA ASP A 188 -29.20 -29.39 -8.31
C ASP A 188 -29.49 -30.49 -7.25
N ASN A 189 -29.53 -31.76 -7.65
CA ASN A 189 -29.70 -32.91 -6.74
C ASN A 189 -28.38 -33.42 -6.12
N GLN A 190 -27.29 -32.64 -6.23
CA GLN A 190 -25.95 -32.92 -5.67
C GLN A 190 -25.22 -34.12 -6.30
N THR A 191 -25.68 -34.60 -7.46
CA THR A 191 -24.94 -35.62 -8.21
C THR A 191 -23.86 -34.95 -9.05
N GLU A 192 -22.60 -35.38 -8.89
CA GLU A 192 -21.49 -34.89 -9.72
C GLU A 192 -21.76 -35.23 -11.19
N ILE A 193 -21.69 -34.21 -12.05
CA ILE A 193 -21.82 -34.34 -13.50
C ILE A 193 -20.49 -34.80 -14.07
N ASN A 194 -19.45 -34.01 -13.82
CA ASN A 194 -18.11 -34.18 -14.36
C ASN A 194 -17.10 -33.27 -13.66
N TRP A 195 -15.82 -33.56 -13.92
CA TRP A 195 -14.72 -32.65 -13.64
C TRP A 195 -14.82 -31.40 -14.52
N GLY A 196 -15.09 -30.24 -13.88
CA GLY A 196 -15.13 -28.91 -14.50
C GLY A 196 -13.83 -28.11 -14.38
N GLY A 197 -12.80 -28.67 -13.73
CA GLY A 197 -11.53 -27.98 -13.53
C GLY A 197 -10.72 -27.75 -14.80
N ALA A 198 -9.80 -26.79 -14.74
CA ALA A 198 -8.87 -26.46 -15.81
C ALA A 198 -7.42 -26.67 -15.37
N SER A 199 -6.59 -27.24 -16.26
CA SER A 199 -5.19 -27.59 -15.93
C SER A 199 -4.20 -27.02 -16.94
N ALA A 200 -3.02 -26.61 -16.46
CA ALA A 200 -1.88 -26.14 -17.24
C ALA A 200 -0.64 -26.97 -16.88
N CYS A 201 -0.24 -27.86 -17.78
CA CYS A 201 0.79 -28.88 -17.53
C CYS A 201 2.16 -28.51 -18.08
N LYS A 202 3.14 -29.39 -17.84
CA LYS A 202 4.55 -29.27 -18.28
C LYS A 202 5.21 -28.04 -17.66
N LYS A 203 5.04 -27.88 -16.35
CA LYS A 203 5.68 -26.83 -15.55
C LYS A 203 6.79 -27.46 -14.74
N ASP A 204 8.00 -26.94 -14.86
CA ASP A 204 9.14 -27.43 -14.07
C ASP A 204 9.07 -26.86 -12.66
N PHE A 205 9.46 -27.64 -11.66
CA PHE A 205 9.66 -27.14 -10.29
C PHE A 205 10.92 -26.25 -10.20
N ASN A 206 11.12 -25.61 -9.05
CA ASN A 206 12.15 -24.62 -8.74
C ASN A 206 12.10 -23.33 -9.58
N GLN A 207 10.92 -22.98 -10.12
CA GLN A 207 10.69 -21.73 -10.83
C GLN A 207 9.41 -21.05 -10.33
N TYR A 208 9.42 -19.72 -10.30
CA TYR A 208 8.22 -18.95 -9.94
C TYR A 208 7.24 -18.92 -11.11
N TYR A 209 5.97 -19.15 -10.78
CA TYR A 209 4.84 -18.99 -11.68
C TYR A 209 3.81 -18.09 -11.03
N HIS A 210 3.20 -17.23 -11.84
CA HIS A 210 1.95 -16.57 -11.49
C HIS A 210 0.81 -17.44 -12.02
N VAL A 211 -0.02 -17.96 -11.12
CA VAL A 211 -1.10 -18.89 -11.47
C VAL A 211 -2.43 -18.27 -11.08
N VAL A 212 -3.35 -18.21 -12.04
CA VAL A 212 -4.71 -17.71 -11.82
C VAL A 212 -5.74 -18.74 -12.25
N GLY A 213 -6.64 -19.10 -11.34
CA GLY A 213 -7.82 -19.89 -11.63
C GLY A 213 -9.06 -19.01 -11.64
N VAL A 214 -9.92 -19.15 -12.64
CA VAL A 214 -11.16 -18.37 -12.77
C VAL A 214 -12.34 -19.32 -12.95
N GLY A 215 -13.26 -19.34 -11.99
CA GLY A 215 -14.58 -19.94 -12.13
C GLY A 215 -15.57 -18.87 -12.62
N ASP A 216 -16.12 -19.08 -13.81
CA ASP A 216 -17.09 -18.21 -14.48
C ASP A 216 -18.39 -19.01 -14.63
N SER A 217 -19.14 -19.07 -13.52
CA SER A 217 -20.43 -19.74 -13.42
C SER A 217 -21.47 -19.09 -14.33
N THR A 218 -21.38 -17.77 -14.53
CA THR A 218 -22.25 -17.00 -15.43
C THR A 218 -22.19 -17.53 -16.86
N ASN A 219 -20.98 -17.87 -17.35
CA ASN A 219 -20.77 -18.39 -18.70
C ASN A 219 -20.45 -19.90 -18.73
N GLY A 220 -20.64 -20.63 -17.63
CA GLY A 220 -20.40 -22.07 -17.54
C GLY A 220 -18.99 -22.49 -17.95
N ASN A 221 -17.95 -21.77 -17.51
CA ASN A 221 -16.57 -22.14 -17.80
C ASN A 221 -15.60 -21.96 -16.62
N THR A 222 -14.50 -22.71 -16.65
CA THR A 222 -13.37 -22.58 -15.74
C THR A 222 -12.12 -22.37 -16.56
N LYS A 223 -11.32 -21.37 -16.20
CA LYS A 223 -10.09 -21.00 -16.90
C LYS A 223 -8.90 -21.10 -15.96
N ILE A 224 -7.73 -21.39 -16.54
CA ILE A 224 -6.45 -21.26 -15.84
C ILE A 224 -5.47 -20.47 -16.70
N TYR A 225 -4.82 -19.51 -16.05
CA TYR A 225 -3.77 -18.68 -16.63
C TYR A 225 -2.46 -18.96 -15.90
N VAL A 226 -1.37 -18.98 -16.66
CA VAL A 226 -0.01 -19.06 -16.12
C VAL A 226 0.81 -17.93 -16.72
N ASN A 227 1.47 -17.14 -15.87
CA ASN A 227 2.29 -16.01 -16.27
C ASN A 227 1.55 -15.02 -17.17
N GLY A 228 0.32 -14.68 -16.76
CA GLY A 228 -0.56 -13.74 -17.46
C GLY A 228 -1.25 -14.30 -18.72
N LYS A 229 -0.90 -15.51 -19.16
CA LYS A 229 -1.43 -16.10 -20.39
C LYS A 229 -2.47 -17.18 -20.09
N LEU A 230 -3.58 -17.17 -20.83
CA LEU A 230 -4.59 -18.24 -20.79
C LEU A 230 -3.98 -19.54 -21.32
N GLU A 231 -3.97 -20.58 -20.51
CA GLU A 231 -3.43 -21.91 -20.87
C GLU A 231 -4.55 -22.90 -21.20
N HIS A 232 -5.68 -22.83 -20.49
CA HIS A 232 -6.79 -23.75 -20.72
C HIS A 232 -8.14 -23.14 -20.31
N THR A 233 -9.19 -23.49 -21.06
CA THR A 233 -10.59 -23.21 -20.73
C THR A 233 -11.37 -24.52 -20.77
N ARG A 234 -12.05 -24.83 -19.69
CA ARG A 234 -13.00 -25.94 -19.58
C ARG A 234 -14.41 -25.38 -19.58
N THR A 235 -15.21 -25.72 -20.58
CA THR A 235 -16.64 -25.40 -20.61
C THR A 235 -17.45 -26.56 -20.05
N TRP A 236 -18.51 -26.26 -19.31
CA TRP A 236 -19.39 -27.23 -18.67
C TRP A 236 -20.86 -26.90 -18.96
N ASP A 237 -21.74 -27.86 -18.71
CA ASP A 237 -23.17 -27.75 -19.05
C ASP A 237 -23.84 -26.66 -18.20
N ASN A 238 -24.65 -25.79 -18.82
CA ASN A 238 -25.39 -24.72 -18.13
C ASN A 238 -26.39 -25.22 -17.07
N SER A 239 -26.76 -26.50 -17.10
CA SER A 239 -27.57 -27.14 -16.06
C SER A 239 -26.76 -27.54 -14.81
N GLY A 240 -25.43 -27.51 -14.88
CA GLY A 240 -24.52 -27.76 -13.78
C GLY A 240 -24.18 -26.50 -12.98
N LYS A 241 -23.97 -26.65 -11.68
CA LYS A 241 -23.52 -25.59 -10.76
C LYS A 241 -22.32 -26.06 -9.94
N PRO A 242 -21.43 -25.15 -9.52
CA PRO A 242 -20.39 -25.49 -8.56
C PRO A 242 -21.00 -25.59 -7.16
N ASP A 243 -20.57 -26.58 -6.39
CA ASP A 243 -21.09 -27.05 -5.09
C ASP A 243 -22.51 -26.62 -4.65
N PRO A 244 -23.56 -27.45 -4.78
CA PRO A 244 -24.87 -27.15 -4.22
C PRO A 244 -24.94 -27.32 -2.68
N SER A 245 -23.87 -27.74 -2.00
CA SER A 245 -23.88 -27.98 -0.55
C SER A 245 -23.31 -26.81 0.27
N GLU A 246 -24.13 -26.24 1.17
CA GLU A 246 -23.72 -25.17 2.09
C GLU A 246 -22.99 -25.75 3.32
N VAL A 247 -21.78 -26.27 3.13
CA VAL A 247 -20.94 -26.71 4.25
C VAL A 247 -20.04 -25.55 4.69
N ASN A 248 -19.94 -25.28 6.00
CA ASN A 248 -19.00 -24.32 6.56
C ASN A 248 -17.55 -24.81 6.37
N LYS A 249 -16.94 -24.50 5.22
CA LYS A 249 -15.56 -24.89 4.89
C LYS A 249 -14.60 -23.74 5.11
N LYS A 250 -13.38 -24.07 5.53
CA LYS A 250 -12.26 -23.13 5.57
C LYS A 250 -11.46 -23.17 4.28
N TRP A 251 -10.73 -22.10 4.02
CA TRP A 251 -9.70 -22.04 3.01
C TRP A 251 -8.34 -22.18 3.67
N PHE A 252 -7.43 -22.86 2.97
CA PHE A 252 -6.08 -23.10 3.43
C PHE A 252 -5.08 -22.70 2.34
N ILE A 253 -3.97 -22.10 2.74
CA ILE A 253 -2.83 -21.83 1.88
C ILE A 253 -1.73 -22.85 2.19
N GLY A 254 -1.19 -23.48 1.14
CA GLY A 254 -0.09 -24.45 1.27
C GLY A 254 -0.50 -25.88 1.62
N SER A 255 -1.80 -26.21 1.70
CA SER A 255 -2.27 -27.57 1.97
C SER A 255 -3.71 -27.75 1.47
N MET A 256 -4.06 -28.92 0.91
CA MET A 256 -5.46 -29.20 0.57
C MET A 256 -6.23 -29.72 1.77
N ASN A 257 -5.64 -30.63 2.56
CA ASN A 257 -6.35 -31.30 3.64
C ASN A 257 -5.50 -31.32 4.93
N PRO A 258 -5.24 -30.15 5.55
CA PRO A 258 -4.31 -30.05 6.67
C PRO A 258 -4.74 -30.82 7.94
N THR A 259 -5.98 -31.32 7.99
CA THR A 259 -6.51 -32.14 9.09
C THR A 259 -6.29 -33.65 8.89
N SER A 260 -5.88 -34.06 7.69
CA SER A 260 -5.55 -35.46 7.39
C SER A 260 -4.14 -35.81 7.85
N VAL A 261 -4.05 -36.82 8.71
CA VAL A 261 -2.76 -37.34 9.21
C VAL A 261 -2.07 -38.27 8.22
N THR A 262 -2.76 -38.71 7.16
CA THR A 262 -2.24 -39.68 6.18
C THR A 262 -2.05 -39.11 4.78
N SER A 263 -2.84 -38.10 4.40
CA SER A 263 -2.75 -37.46 3.08
C SER A 263 -3.16 -35.99 3.17
N PRO A 264 -2.28 -35.13 3.73
CA PRO A 264 -2.60 -33.73 3.87
C PRO A 264 -2.39 -32.89 2.61
N LEU A 265 -1.67 -33.44 1.62
CA LEU A 265 -1.47 -32.79 0.31
C LEU A 265 -0.79 -31.41 0.49
N THR A 266 0.21 -31.38 1.36
CA THR A 266 0.94 -30.19 1.81
C THR A 266 2.02 -29.81 0.81
N MET A 267 2.11 -28.51 0.53
CA MET A 267 3.07 -27.93 -0.38
C MET A 267 4.51 -28.09 0.11
N GLU A 268 5.39 -28.48 -0.81
CA GLU A 268 6.83 -28.28 -0.70
C GLU A 268 7.25 -27.18 -1.68
N GLY A 269 7.43 -25.97 -1.17
CA GLY A 269 7.78 -24.82 -1.98
C GLY A 269 7.42 -23.47 -1.36
N VAL A 270 7.50 -22.42 -2.16
CA VAL A 270 7.25 -21.03 -1.76
C VAL A 270 5.94 -20.54 -2.36
N ILE A 271 5.12 -19.85 -1.57
CA ILE A 271 3.92 -19.14 -2.03
C ILE A 271 4.04 -17.67 -1.64
N ASP A 272 3.64 -16.79 -2.56
CA ASP A 272 3.56 -15.34 -2.40
C ASP A 272 2.28 -14.77 -3.03
N GLU A 273 1.87 -13.59 -2.59
CA GLU A 273 0.89 -12.72 -3.24
C GLU A 273 -0.44 -13.41 -3.60
N ILE A 274 -1.06 -14.01 -2.58
CA ILE A 274 -2.36 -14.67 -2.73
C ILE A 274 -3.46 -13.62 -2.84
N ARG A 275 -4.32 -13.71 -3.88
CA ARG A 275 -5.57 -12.94 -3.98
C ARG A 275 -6.77 -13.85 -4.17
N MET A 276 -7.89 -13.50 -3.55
CA MET A 276 -9.18 -14.18 -3.71
C MET A 276 -10.22 -13.15 -4.17
N TYR A 277 -11.02 -13.49 -5.18
CA TYR A 277 -12.07 -12.64 -5.71
C TYR A 277 -13.42 -13.37 -5.72
N ASN A 278 -14.51 -12.66 -5.44
CA ASN A 278 -15.90 -13.14 -5.57
C ASN A 278 -16.51 -12.85 -6.95
N ARG A 279 -15.63 -12.75 -7.96
CA ARG A 279 -16.00 -12.57 -9.36
C ARG A 279 -14.99 -13.24 -10.28
N ALA A 280 -15.38 -13.40 -11.53
CA ALA A 280 -14.52 -13.89 -12.58
C ALA A 280 -13.61 -12.75 -13.08
N LEU A 281 -12.30 -12.93 -12.98
CA LEU A 281 -11.32 -11.99 -13.54
C LEU A 281 -11.29 -12.11 -15.07
N THR A 282 -11.19 -10.96 -15.73
CA THR A 282 -10.95 -10.84 -17.15
C THR A 282 -9.49 -11.10 -17.49
N ALA A 283 -9.19 -11.41 -18.75
CA ALA A 283 -7.81 -11.61 -19.20
C ALA A 283 -6.94 -10.36 -19.01
N SER A 284 -7.51 -9.16 -19.16
CA SER A 284 -6.81 -7.89 -18.93
C SER A 284 -6.42 -7.72 -17.47
N GLU A 285 -7.33 -8.01 -16.54
CA GLU A 285 -7.04 -7.95 -15.10
C GLU A 285 -5.98 -8.97 -14.70
N VAL A 286 -6.03 -10.19 -15.27
CA VAL A 286 -5.00 -11.21 -15.04
C VAL A 286 -3.62 -10.76 -15.52
N GLU A 287 -3.56 -10.12 -16.70
CA GLU A 287 -2.31 -9.57 -17.23
C GLU A 287 -1.78 -8.42 -16.36
N THR A 288 -2.67 -7.52 -15.91
CA THR A 288 -2.34 -6.44 -14.97
C THR A 288 -1.76 -6.98 -13.66
N ILE A 289 -2.41 -7.98 -13.03
CA ILE A 289 -1.93 -8.58 -11.79
C ILE A 289 -0.59 -9.30 -12.01
N TYR A 290 -0.39 -9.93 -13.17
CA TYR A 290 0.86 -10.62 -13.49
C TYR A 290 2.05 -9.68 -13.69
N ARG A 291 1.89 -8.63 -14.50
CA ARG A 291 2.99 -7.72 -14.86
C ARG A 291 3.29 -6.71 -13.77
N GLY A 292 2.33 -6.44 -12.88
CA GLY A 292 2.33 -5.22 -12.11
C GLY A 292 2.06 -3.99 -12.99
N THR A 293 2.25 -2.80 -12.44
CA THR A 293 2.15 -1.55 -13.19
C THR A 293 3.37 -1.43 -14.10
N PRO A 294 3.20 -1.11 -15.40
CA PRO A 294 4.33 -0.79 -16.26
C PRO A 294 5.06 0.42 -15.68
N SER A 295 6.34 0.27 -15.32
CA SER A 295 7.25 1.40 -15.21
C SER A 295 7.83 1.70 -16.59
N ASP A 296 8.15 2.98 -16.82
CA ASP A 296 8.73 3.46 -18.06
C ASP A 296 9.92 2.60 -18.54
N ASN A 297 9.95 2.37 -19.85
CA ASN A 297 10.81 1.44 -20.59
C ASN A 297 12.32 1.76 -20.56
N THR A 298 12.99 1.76 -19.39
CA THR A 298 14.47 1.77 -19.34
C THR A 298 15.12 0.76 -18.42
N THR A 299 14.37 0.02 -17.62
CA THR A 299 14.89 -1.12 -16.84
C THR A 299 13.74 -2.07 -16.49
N PRO A 300 13.76 -3.34 -16.91
CA PRO A 300 12.74 -4.32 -16.52
C PRO A 300 13.00 -4.77 -15.07
N GLU A 301 12.79 -3.87 -14.11
CA GLU A 301 12.60 -4.27 -12.72
C GLU A 301 11.10 -4.44 -12.51
N MET A 302 10.66 -5.69 -12.34
CA MET A 302 9.32 -6.00 -11.86
C MET A 302 9.21 -5.44 -10.44
N ARG A 303 8.71 -4.21 -10.30
CA ARG A 303 8.29 -3.74 -8.99
C ARG A 303 7.01 -4.49 -8.65
N LYS A 304 7.06 -5.35 -7.65
CA LYS A 304 5.87 -5.84 -6.92
C LYS A 304 4.98 -4.63 -6.75
N THR A 305 3.85 -4.61 -7.45
CA THR A 305 2.90 -3.54 -7.28
C THR A 305 2.51 -3.53 -5.83
N THR A 306 2.93 -2.49 -5.12
CA THR A 306 2.16 -1.88 -4.04
C THR A 306 0.82 -1.34 -4.56
N ALA A 307 0.22 -1.96 -5.59
CA ALA A 307 -1.22 -2.20 -5.64
C ALA A 307 -1.55 -3.18 -4.50
N THR A 308 -1.33 -2.70 -3.28
CA THR A 308 -2.29 -2.91 -2.22
C THR A 308 -3.63 -2.53 -2.83
N CYS A 309 -4.45 -3.51 -3.18
CA CYS A 309 -5.89 -3.36 -3.03
C CYS A 309 -6.24 -3.24 -1.54
N SER A 310 -5.57 -2.32 -0.87
CA SER A 310 -6.04 -1.81 0.37
C SER A 310 -7.20 -0.93 -0.06
N ARG A 311 -8.40 -1.24 0.45
CA ARG A 311 -9.53 -0.32 0.47
C ARG A 311 -9.11 1.11 0.86
N VAL A 312 -7.96 1.27 1.50
CA VAL A 312 -7.26 2.49 1.81
C VAL A 312 -6.72 3.33 0.63
N CYS A 313 -6.92 2.99 -0.64
CA CYS A 313 -6.77 3.97 -1.73
C CYS A 313 -8.10 4.63 -2.10
N ASP A 314 -9.23 3.98 -1.79
CA ASP A 314 -10.56 4.55 -2.02
C ASP A 314 -10.70 5.82 -1.20
N GLY A 315 -11.20 6.88 -1.84
CA GLY A 315 -11.38 8.19 -1.26
C GLY A 315 -10.09 8.93 -0.87
N LEU A 316 -8.89 8.43 -1.18
CA LEU A 316 -7.63 9.15 -0.95
C LEU A 316 -7.56 10.38 -1.85
N VAL A 317 -7.50 11.58 -1.28
CA VAL A 317 -7.49 12.84 -2.03
C VAL A 317 -6.17 13.61 -1.94
N LEU A 318 -5.35 13.31 -0.94
CA LEU A 318 -3.99 13.82 -0.81
C LEU A 318 -3.13 12.75 -0.18
N TYR A 319 -1.95 12.55 -0.75
CA TYR A 319 -0.90 11.76 -0.15
C TYR A 319 0.44 12.45 -0.36
N MET A 320 1.14 12.70 0.75
CA MET A 320 2.49 13.23 0.76
C MET A 320 3.40 12.16 1.36
N PRO A 321 4.12 11.41 0.50
CA PRO A 321 5.04 10.36 0.95
C PRO A 321 6.29 10.92 1.63
N MET A 322 6.58 12.22 1.47
CA MET A 322 7.73 12.90 2.08
C MET A 322 9.08 12.34 1.60
N ILE A 323 9.14 12.00 0.30
CA ILE A 323 10.33 11.40 -0.35
C ILE A 323 10.96 12.43 -1.29
N ASP A 324 12.25 12.69 -1.06
CA ASP A 324 13.12 13.57 -1.85
C ASP A 324 12.71 15.05 -1.94
N ASN A 325 13.59 15.88 -2.52
CA ASN A 325 13.49 17.35 -2.47
C ASN A 325 12.76 17.98 -3.66
N THR A 326 12.15 17.20 -4.57
CA THR A 326 11.66 17.76 -5.85
C THR A 326 10.21 17.46 -6.21
N THR A 327 9.48 16.63 -5.47
CA THR A 327 8.12 16.24 -5.90
C THR A 327 6.99 16.30 -4.86
N ASP A 328 7.26 16.25 -3.55
CA ASP A 328 6.18 16.22 -2.53
C ASP A 328 5.26 17.45 -2.52
N VAL A 329 5.72 18.56 -3.13
CA VAL A 329 5.02 19.84 -3.13
C VAL A 329 4.00 19.95 -4.30
N ASN A 330 4.05 19.04 -5.29
CA ASN A 330 3.21 19.13 -6.50
C ASN A 330 2.76 17.78 -7.11
N THR A 331 3.06 16.63 -6.52
CA THR A 331 2.64 15.35 -7.10
C THR A 331 1.53 14.69 -6.30
N ASP A 332 0.32 14.79 -6.84
CA ASP A 332 -0.54 13.61 -6.99
C ASP A 332 0.30 12.47 -7.59
N THR A 333 0.96 11.68 -6.75
CA THR A 333 1.77 10.54 -7.21
C THR A 333 0.91 9.28 -7.42
N PHE A 334 -0.41 9.37 -7.25
CA PHE A 334 -1.31 8.20 -7.19
C PHE A 334 -2.38 8.18 -8.27
N GLY A 335 -2.43 9.20 -9.13
CA GLY A 335 -3.39 9.29 -10.22
C GLY A 335 -4.81 9.11 -9.71
N ASN A 336 -5.18 9.65 -8.55
CA ASN A 336 -6.57 9.69 -8.13
C ASN A 336 -7.23 10.83 -8.92
N THR A 337 -8.39 10.58 -9.54
CA THR A 337 -9.17 11.60 -10.28
C THR A 337 -9.69 12.67 -9.33
N ILE A 338 -8.80 13.56 -8.91
CA ILE A 338 -9.10 14.98 -8.84
C ILE A 338 -8.13 15.60 -9.85
N ASP A 339 -8.46 15.43 -11.13
CA ASP A 339 -7.86 16.18 -12.24
C ASP A 339 -8.36 17.62 -12.13
N ASN A 340 -7.87 18.30 -11.12
CA ASN A 340 -8.02 19.71 -10.94
C ASN A 340 -6.72 20.11 -10.28
N HIS A 341 -5.95 20.93 -10.97
CA HIS A 341 -4.76 21.61 -10.45
C HIS A 341 -5.14 22.57 -9.27
N THR A 342 -5.94 22.10 -8.32
CA THR A 342 -6.60 22.90 -7.28
C THR A 342 -5.84 22.83 -5.98
N LEU A 343 -5.39 21.65 -5.53
CA LEU A 343 -4.57 21.57 -4.32
C LEU A 343 -3.11 21.86 -4.64
N SER A 344 -2.57 22.90 -4.04
CA SER A 344 -1.13 23.18 -4.05
C SER A 344 -0.60 23.03 -2.64
N VAL A 345 0.51 22.32 -2.49
CA VAL A 345 1.29 22.42 -1.26
C VAL A 345 2.20 23.63 -1.42
N SER A 346 2.29 24.49 -0.41
CA SER A 346 3.19 25.64 -0.43
C SER A 346 3.97 25.75 0.87
N THR A 347 5.19 26.27 0.74
CA THR A 347 5.99 26.83 1.83
C THR A 347 6.21 28.30 1.53
N ASP A 348 6.30 29.15 2.54
CA ASP A 348 6.90 30.46 2.32
C ASP A 348 8.41 30.26 2.12
N ASN A 349 8.97 30.91 1.11
CA ASN A 349 10.29 30.60 0.57
C ASN A 349 11.43 31.16 1.48
N SER A 350 11.37 30.90 2.79
CA SER A 350 12.18 31.51 3.86
C SER A 350 12.73 30.46 4.85
N SER A 351 13.25 30.87 6.02
CA SER A 351 13.83 29.99 7.07
C SER A 351 12.84 29.02 7.74
N THR A 352 11.64 28.95 7.21
CA THR A 352 10.36 28.40 7.69
C THR A 352 9.99 27.07 7.00
N THR A 353 10.94 26.46 6.29
CA THR A 353 10.72 25.24 5.51
C THR A 353 11.31 24.04 6.25
N PRO A 354 10.52 23.00 6.55
CA PRO A 354 11.03 21.82 7.21
C PRO A 354 12.10 21.13 6.36
N THR A 355 13.03 20.45 7.03
CA THR A 355 14.21 19.85 6.38
C THR A 355 14.01 18.35 6.17
N LEU A 356 14.52 17.81 5.06
CA LEU A 356 14.51 16.36 4.85
C LEU A 356 15.33 15.63 5.93
N ALA A 357 14.82 14.50 6.38
CA ALA A 357 15.41 13.66 7.42
C ALA A 357 15.15 12.18 7.16
N SER A 358 15.84 11.31 7.91
CA SER A 358 15.61 9.87 7.84
C SER A 358 14.28 9.49 8.49
N ASP A 359 13.54 8.58 7.86
CA ASP A 359 12.24 8.09 8.34
C ASP A 359 12.35 7.10 9.52
N ARG A 360 11.26 6.40 9.84
CA ARG A 360 11.21 5.35 10.88
C ARG A 360 12.02 4.09 10.53
N ASP A 361 12.24 3.87 9.24
CA ASP A 361 12.91 2.71 8.67
C ASP A 361 14.39 3.00 8.35
N SER A 362 14.86 4.20 8.74
CA SER A 362 16.22 4.70 8.53
C SER A 362 16.56 4.95 7.05
N ASN A 363 15.56 5.18 6.21
CA ASN A 363 15.76 5.67 4.85
C ASN A 363 16.02 7.17 4.88
N ASP A 364 17.15 7.61 4.34
CA ASP A 364 17.49 9.02 4.28
C ASP A 364 16.57 9.79 3.31
N ASN A 365 16.21 11.03 3.67
CA ASN A 365 15.35 11.90 2.89
C ASN A 365 13.94 11.31 2.59
N ALA A 366 13.39 10.60 3.57
CA ALA A 366 12.07 9.96 3.49
C ALA A 366 11.12 10.47 4.60
N SER A 367 11.42 11.63 5.20
CA SER A 367 10.53 12.33 6.13
C SER A 367 10.92 13.81 6.19
N TYR A 368 10.04 14.66 6.72
CA TYR A 368 10.36 16.05 7.04
C TYR A 368 10.53 16.25 8.54
N ARG A 369 11.60 16.95 8.91
CA ARG A 369 11.89 17.43 10.26
C ARG A 369 11.47 18.89 10.38
N PHE A 370 10.63 19.14 11.37
CA PHE A 370 10.16 20.43 11.83
C PHE A 370 10.94 20.83 13.08
N ASP A 371 11.40 22.07 13.14
CA ASP A 371 12.33 22.55 14.16
C ASP A 371 11.65 23.14 15.42
N GLY A 372 10.32 23.24 15.42
CA GLY A 372 9.53 23.82 16.51
C GLY A 372 9.49 25.35 16.55
N THR A 373 10.09 26.03 15.57
CA THR A 373 10.15 27.50 15.50
C THR A 373 9.11 28.04 14.54
N ASP A 374 9.24 27.73 13.26
CA ASP A 374 8.47 28.37 12.18
C ASP A 374 8.22 27.46 10.98
N ASP A 375 8.64 26.20 11.05
CA ASP A 375 8.46 25.22 9.98
C ASP A 375 6.99 24.85 9.73
N PHE A 376 6.56 24.91 8.47
CA PHE A 376 5.24 24.41 8.06
C PHE A 376 5.15 23.91 6.62
N LEU A 377 4.12 23.11 6.37
CA LEU A 377 3.59 22.84 5.02
C LEU A 377 2.13 23.31 4.99
N GLN A 378 1.72 23.96 3.90
CA GLN A 378 0.33 24.38 3.71
C GLN A 378 -0.28 23.68 2.51
N VAL A 379 -1.52 23.21 2.65
CA VAL A 379 -2.35 22.68 1.56
C VAL A 379 -3.46 23.69 1.27
N ASP A 380 -3.43 24.30 0.09
CA ASP A 380 -4.40 25.30 -0.34
C ASP A 380 -5.62 24.70 -1.06
N ASN A 381 -6.71 25.49 -1.17
CA ASN A 381 -7.94 25.17 -1.90
C ASN A 381 -8.66 23.89 -1.46
N VAL A 382 -8.56 23.52 -0.18
CA VAL A 382 -9.26 22.36 0.39
C VAL A 382 -10.79 22.49 0.39
N SER A 383 -11.32 23.70 0.18
CA SER A 383 -12.75 23.92 -0.03
C SER A 383 -13.27 23.26 -1.32
N SER A 384 -12.40 23.06 -2.32
CA SER A 384 -12.75 22.43 -3.60
C SER A 384 -12.97 20.92 -3.51
N ILE A 385 -12.43 20.28 -2.48
CA ILE A 385 -12.51 18.83 -2.25
C ILE A 385 -13.62 18.43 -1.26
N ALA A 386 -14.39 19.41 -0.77
CA ALA A 386 -15.63 19.24 0.01
C ALA A 386 -15.57 18.24 1.20
N LEU A 387 -14.38 17.93 1.72
CA LEU A 387 -14.17 16.94 2.78
C LEU A 387 -15.02 17.20 4.02
N GLU A 388 -15.07 18.47 4.42
CA GLU A 388 -15.75 18.91 5.62
C GLU A 388 -17.27 19.08 5.43
N SER A 389 -17.78 18.81 4.22
CA SER A 389 -19.20 18.62 3.95
C SER A 389 -19.66 17.16 4.09
N GLY A 390 -18.72 16.21 4.09
CA GLY A 390 -18.94 14.77 4.24
C GLY A 390 -18.30 14.19 5.51
N SER A 391 -18.06 12.87 5.49
CA SER A 391 -17.11 12.20 6.39
C SER A 391 -15.70 12.34 5.83
N PHE A 392 -14.67 12.38 6.67
CA PHE A 392 -13.29 12.47 6.22
C PHE A 392 -12.32 11.80 7.20
N SER A 393 -11.11 11.49 6.74
CA SER A 393 -10.04 10.97 7.59
C SER A 393 -8.70 11.62 7.26
N VAL A 394 -7.87 11.84 8.26
CA VAL A 394 -6.50 12.34 8.11
C VAL A 394 -5.55 11.40 8.84
N ALA A 395 -4.41 11.09 8.22
CA ALA A 395 -3.39 10.22 8.78
C ALA A 395 -2.00 10.82 8.61
N ALA A 396 -1.11 10.55 9.56
CA ALA A 396 0.31 10.87 9.48
C ALA A 396 1.12 9.92 10.37
N ILE A 397 2.37 9.66 9.99
CA ILE A 397 3.38 9.10 10.89
C ILE A 397 4.09 10.27 11.55
N VAL A 398 4.15 10.27 12.88
CA VAL A 398 4.71 11.39 13.64
C VAL A 398 5.60 10.90 14.77
N LYS A 399 6.74 11.56 14.94
CA LYS A 399 7.59 11.47 16.12
C LYS A 399 7.93 12.86 16.61
N VAL A 400 7.71 13.14 17.89
CA VAL A 400 8.11 14.40 18.52
C VAL A 400 9.54 14.28 19.03
N ASN A 401 10.33 15.34 18.87
CA ASN A 401 11.67 15.45 19.42
C ASN A 401 11.63 15.86 20.91
N GLN A 402 10.90 16.92 21.22
CA GLN A 402 10.69 17.43 22.58
C GLN A 402 9.34 18.15 22.70
N SER A 403 8.81 18.22 23.92
CA SER A 403 7.63 19.05 24.19
C SER A 403 7.99 20.52 24.14
N SER A 404 7.08 21.36 23.65
CA SER A 404 7.22 22.81 23.76
C SER A 404 7.25 23.23 25.24
N GLU A 405 8.21 24.07 25.62
CA GLU A 405 8.29 24.71 26.94
C GLU A 405 7.53 26.06 26.98
N GLU A 406 6.78 26.37 25.93
CA GLU A 406 6.03 27.62 25.79
C GLU A 406 4.59 27.41 26.26
N TRP A 407 4.39 27.57 27.56
CA TRP A 407 3.12 27.28 28.22
C TRP A 407 2.04 28.33 27.96
N ILE A 408 0.83 27.86 27.70
CA ILE A 408 -0.41 28.63 27.57
C ILE A 408 -1.16 28.61 28.90
N ASP A 409 -1.35 29.78 29.51
CA ASP A 409 -2.19 29.96 30.69
C ASP A 409 -3.68 29.99 30.33
N TYR A 410 -4.50 29.23 31.05
CA TYR A 410 -5.96 29.34 31.01
C TYR A 410 -6.54 29.23 32.42
N SER A 411 -7.85 29.50 32.56
CA SER A 411 -8.51 29.54 33.88
C SER A 411 -8.44 28.24 34.69
N GLY A 412 -8.03 27.12 34.08
CA GLY A 412 -7.93 25.80 34.70
C GLY A 412 -6.54 25.18 34.70
N GLY A 413 -5.48 25.90 34.28
CA GLY A 413 -4.11 25.36 34.28
C GLY A 413 -3.20 25.94 33.20
N GLN A 414 -2.12 25.21 32.91
CA GLN A 414 -1.14 25.51 31.87
C GLN A 414 -1.01 24.32 30.92
N PHE A 415 -0.83 24.58 29.62
CA PHE A 415 -0.52 23.53 28.64
C PHE A 415 0.26 24.10 27.45
N SER A 416 1.03 23.29 26.74
CA SER A 416 1.62 23.64 25.44
C SER A 416 1.11 22.69 24.36
N LYS A 417 1.26 23.06 23.08
CA LYS A 417 0.76 22.26 21.94
C LYS A 417 1.93 21.74 21.10
N GLY A 418 1.71 20.65 20.37
CA GLY A 418 2.54 20.19 19.27
C GLY A 418 1.66 19.94 18.05
N LYS A 419 1.62 20.89 17.13
CA LYS A 419 0.69 20.88 15.99
C LYS A 419 1.13 19.90 14.92
N ILE A 420 0.33 18.86 14.67
CA ILE A 420 0.59 17.92 13.57
C ILE A 420 -0.07 18.44 12.30
N MET A 421 -1.40 18.58 12.31
CA MET A 421 -2.17 19.02 11.16
C MET A 421 -3.46 19.70 11.64
N HIS A 422 -3.89 20.76 10.96
CA HIS A 422 -5.17 21.40 11.25
C HIS A 422 -5.72 22.18 10.05
N GLY A 423 -7.03 22.38 10.01
CA GLY A 423 -7.67 23.31 9.08
C GLY A 423 -7.62 24.76 9.59
N ASP A 424 -7.65 25.73 8.68
CA ASP A 424 -7.96 27.11 9.02
C ASP A 424 -9.32 27.21 9.72
N ASN A 425 -9.51 28.24 10.53
CA ASN A 425 -10.64 28.33 11.47
C ASN A 425 -10.77 27.15 12.46
N TYR A 426 -9.77 26.27 12.54
CA TYR A 426 -9.75 25.09 13.40
C TYR A 426 -10.91 24.13 13.14
N THR A 427 -11.32 23.98 11.88
CA THR A 427 -12.37 23.04 11.48
C THR A 427 -12.09 21.63 11.98
N PHE A 428 -10.83 21.21 11.93
CA PHE A 428 -10.29 20.09 12.68
C PHE A 428 -8.89 20.39 13.21
N ILE A 429 -8.47 19.64 14.21
CA ILE A 429 -7.12 19.72 14.79
C ILE A 429 -6.62 18.31 15.13
N MET A 430 -5.38 18.03 14.77
CA MET A 430 -4.61 16.86 15.19
C MET A 430 -3.29 17.33 15.80
N GLY A 431 -2.97 16.87 17.01
CA GLY A 431 -1.73 17.27 17.67
C GLY A 431 -1.55 16.69 19.06
N TYR A 432 -0.49 17.11 19.73
CA TYR A 432 -0.26 16.84 21.15
C TYR A 432 -0.60 18.05 22.01
N HIS A 433 -1.08 17.79 23.23
CA HIS A 433 -1.14 18.74 24.33
C HIS A 433 -0.24 18.24 25.46
N TRP A 434 0.70 19.07 25.90
CA TRP A 434 1.54 18.79 27.06
C TRP A 434 1.11 19.64 28.23
N TYR A 435 1.19 19.07 29.43
CA TYR A 435 0.90 19.77 30.67
C TYR A 435 2.14 19.75 31.59
N PRO A 436 2.36 20.77 32.43
CA PRO A 436 3.53 20.86 33.32
C PRO A 436 3.71 19.66 34.26
N GLU A 437 2.62 18.98 34.62
CA GLU A 437 2.63 17.75 35.43
C GLU A 437 3.14 16.51 34.68
N GLY A 438 3.49 16.64 33.39
CA GLY A 438 4.05 15.57 32.56
C GLY A 438 3.01 14.76 31.78
N THR A 439 1.72 15.09 31.88
CA THR A 439 0.68 14.46 31.06
C THR A 439 0.79 14.94 29.61
N ASN A 440 0.70 14.00 28.67
CA ASN A 440 0.70 14.28 27.24
C ASN A 440 -0.54 13.66 26.58
N ASN A 441 -1.41 14.49 26.01
CA ASN A 441 -2.60 14.02 25.32
C ASN A 441 -2.41 14.17 23.82
N LEU A 442 -2.42 13.04 23.09
CA LEU A 442 -2.69 13.07 21.66
C LEU A 442 -4.17 13.31 21.46
N TRP A 443 -4.54 14.24 20.59
CA TRP A 443 -5.94 14.56 20.32
C TRP A 443 -6.21 14.72 18.83
N PHE A 444 -7.42 14.33 18.45
CA PHE A 444 -8.06 14.67 17.19
C PHE A 444 -9.42 15.28 17.50
N ALA A 445 -9.73 16.42 16.90
CA ALA A 445 -10.97 17.13 17.15
C ALA A 445 -11.53 17.76 15.89
N VAL A 446 -12.85 17.94 15.88
CA VAL A 446 -13.58 18.73 14.87
C VAL A 446 -14.37 19.83 15.55
N ARG A 447 -14.43 21.02 14.95
CA ARG A 447 -15.17 22.17 15.49
C ARG A 447 -16.60 22.15 14.97
N ASN A 448 -17.55 22.00 15.90
CA ASN A 448 -18.97 21.89 15.58
C ASN A 448 -19.64 23.26 15.38
N SER A 449 -20.91 23.23 14.95
CA SER A 449 -21.71 24.42 14.64
C SER A 449 -21.93 25.36 15.83
N SER A 450 -21.80 24.85 17.06
CA SER A 450 -21.92 25.66 18.29
C SER A 450 -20.61 26.33 18.70
N ASP A 451 -19.59 26.30 17.85
CA ASP A 451 -18.25 26.81 18.11
C ASP A 451 -17.49 26.05 19.20
N THR A 452 -17.86 24.79 19.43
CA THR A 452 -17.20 23.92 20.41
C THR A 452 -16.50 22.77 19.72
N ALA A 453 -15.41 22.26 20.30
CA ALA A 453 -14.67 21.13 19.74
C ALA A 453 -15.25 19.80 20.23
N THR A 454 -15.55 18.87 19.33
CA THR A 454 -15.77 17.46 19.64
C THR A 454 -14.43 16.74 19.58
N ASN A 455 -13.95 16.25 20.73
CA ASN A 455 -12.57 15.78 20.88
C ASN A 455 -12.52 14.27 21.15
N ALA A 456 -11.68 13.55 20.40
CA ALA A 456 -11.18 12.24 20.77
C ALA A 456 -9.72 12.40 21.21
N TYR A 457 -9.37 11.96 22.43
CA TYR A 457 -8.01 12.11 22.95
C TYR A 457 -7.55 10.90 23.76
N THR A 458 -6.24 10.73 23.87
CA THR A 458 -5.61 9.66 24.63
C THR A 458 -4.29 10.13 25.24
N ASN A 459 -3.98 9.64 26.45
CA ASN A 459 -2.67 9.80 27.09
C ASN A 459 -1.80 8.54 26.98
N LYS A 460 -2.26 7.53 26.24
CA LYS A 460 -1.59 6.23 26.11
C LYS A 460 -0.69 6.18 24.87
N THR A 461 0.12 7.20 24.68
CA THR A 461 1.05 7.30 23.54
C THR A 461 2.40 7.80 24.02
N ASN A 462 3.48 7.26 23.46
CA ASN A 462 4.82 7.81 23.64
C ASN A 462 5.18 8.70 22.45
N PRO A 463 5.16 10.04 22.60
CA PRO A 463 5.38 10.97 21.50
C PRO A 463 6.84 10.94 21.00
N LEU A 464 7.78 10.42 21.80
CA LEU A 464 9.19 10.30 21.42
C LEU A 464 9.47 9.09 20.49
N GLN A 465 8.45 8.31 20.17
CA GLN A 465 8.50 7.22 19.19
C GLN A 465 7.65 7.59 17.98
N TYR A 466 7.94 6.96 16.83
CA TYR A 466 7.08 7.07 15.67
C TYR A 466 5.72 6.44 15.98
N ASN A 467 4.66 7.21 15.78
CA ASN A 467 3.28 6.80 15.91
C ASN A 467 2.56 7.04 14.58
N HIS A 468 1.85 6.04 14.07
CA HIS A 468 0.88 6.23 13.00
C HIS A 468 -0.44 6.70 13.62
N ILE A 469 -0.81 7.94 13.35
CA ILE A 469 -1.95 8.62 13.97
C ILE A 469 -3.01 8.82 12.91
N VAL A 470 -4.24 8.41 13.19
CA VAL A 470 -5.38 8.61 12.28
C VAL A 470 -6.55 9.22 13.01
N GLY A 471 -7.01 10.38 12.52
CA GLY A 471 -8.27 11.00 12.90
C GLY A 471 -9.35 10.63 11.89
N VAL A 472 -10.51 10.15 12.36
CA VAL A 472 -11.65 9.78 11.52
C VAL A 472 -12.88 10.55 12.00
N ALA A 473 -13.43 11.42 11.16
CA ALA A 473 -14.70 12.09 11.38
C ALA A 473 -15.77 11.44 10.51
N ASP A 474 -16.62 10.64 11.12
CA ASP A 474 -17.65 9.87 10.45
C ASP A 474 -19.05 10.46 10.71
N ARG A 475 -19.57 11.16 9.71
CA ARG A 475 -20.88 11.80 9.74
C ARG A 475 -22.02 10.79 9.65
N ILE A 476 -21.80 9.63 9.04
CA ILE A 476 -22.82 8.58 8.89
C ILE A 476 -23.06 7.91 10.24
N SER A 477 -21.98 7.56 10.95
CA SER A 477 -22.06 7.00 12.30
C SER A 477 -22.28 8.04 13.38
N GLY A 478 -22.03 9.32 13.10
CA GLY A 478 -22.09 10.41 14.07
C GLY A 478 -20.96 10.33 15.10
N THR A 479 -19.74 10.02 14.67
CA THR A 479 -18.58 9.86 15.57
C THR A 479 -17.31 10.57 15.08
N VAL A 480 -16.48 10.95 16.05
CA VAL A 480 -15.09 11.40 15.85
C VAL A 480 -14.19 10.42 16.59
N ASN A 481 -13.30 9.77 15.86
CA ASN A 481 -12.45 8.69 16.35
C ASN A 481 -10.97 9.04 16.19
N LEU A 482 -10.16 8.60 17.15
CA LEU A 482 -8.70 8.71 17.14
C LEU A 482 -8.11 7.32 17.24
N TYR A 483 -7.31 6.98 16.25
CA TYR A 483 -6.54 5.73 16.19
C TYR A 483 -5.05 6.02 16.31
N VAL A 484 -4.35 5.11 16.98
CA VAL A 484 -2.88 5.12 17.07
C VAL A 484 -2.37 3.72 16.78
N ASN A 485 -1.40 3.60 15.87
CA ASN A 485 -0.75 2.34 15.50
C ASN A 485 -1.77 1.24 15.15
N GLY A 486 -2.79 1.61 14.37
CA GLY A 486 -3.86 0.70 13.92
C GLY A 486 -4.92 0.34 14.97
N THR A 487 -4.89 0.95 16.16
CA THR A 487 -5.80 0.66 17.28
C THR A 487 -6.66 1.87 17.61
N LEU A 488 -7.97 1.67 17.82
CA LEU A 488 -8.88 2.74 18.29
C LEU A 488 -8.54 3.12 19.73
N MET A 489 -8.13 4.37 19.94
CA MET A 489 -7.75 4.87 21.27
C MET A 489 -8.89 5.65 21.94
N ALA A 490 -9.68 6.37 21.16
CA ALA A 490 -10.82 7.14 21.64
C ALA A 490 -11.87 7.34 20.53
N GLY A 491 -13.14 7.42 20.92
CA GLY A 491 -14.26 7.75 20.03
C GLY A 491 -15.29 8.58 20.79
N THR A 492 -15.83 9.61 20.16
CA THR A 492 -16.79 10.54 20.78
C THR A 492 -17.94 10.81 19.84
N ALA A 493 -19.16 10.91 20.39
CA ALA A 493 -20.35 11.25 19.62
C ALA A 493 -20.21 12.66 19.03
N TRP A 494 -20.59 12.79 17.77
CA TRP A 494 -20.50 14.01 16.98
C TRP A 494 -21.83 14.27 16.29
N ASP A 495 -22.21 15.54 16.22
CA ASP A 495 -23.46 15.99 15.59
C ASP A 495 -23.41 15.98 14.05
N GLY A 496 -22.25 15.64 13.49
CA GLY A 496 -22.05 15.57 12.06
C GLY A 496 -21.91 16.94 11.41
N ASN A 497 -21.69 18.02 12.15
CA ASN A 497 -21.54 19.37 11.60
C ASN A 497 -20.13 19.91 11.84
N ILE A 498 -19.57 20.58 10.82
CA ILE A 498 -18.33 21.35 10.92
C ILE A 498 -18.69 22.80 10.66
N LYS A 499 -18.24 23.68 11.55
CA LYS A 499 -18.43 25.12 11.40
C LYS A 499 -17.36 25.69 10.44
N ASP A 500 -17.81 26.54 9.53
CA ASP A 500 -16.97 27.33 8.62
C ASP A 500 -15.88 26.49 7.92
N PRO A 501 -16.26 25.60 6.97
CA PRO A 501 -15.35 24.68 6.32
C PRO A 501 -14.05 25.32 5.85
N ALA A 502 -12.94 24.61 6.04
CA ALA A 502 -11.61 25.09 5.78
C ALA A 502 -11.42 25.46 4.30
N SER A 503 -10.65 26.53 4.09
CA SER A 503 -10.12 26.91 2.79
C SER A 503 -8.67 26.47 2.60
N LYS A 504 -7.96 26.22 3.72
CA LYS A 504 -6.55 25.80 3.76
C LYS A 504 -6.28 24.89 4.94
N TRP A 505 -5.33 23.97 4.79
CA TRP A 505 -4.82 23.18 5.90
C TRP A 505 -3.34 23.45 6.11
N THR A 506 -2.88 23.31 7.35
CA THR A 506 -1.48 23.51 7.71
C THR A 506 -0.96 22.30 8.49
N ILE A 507 0.31 21.99 8.29
CA ILE A 507 1.07 20.91 8.94
C ILE A 507 2.26 21.54 9.64
N GLY A 508 2.53 21.16 10.89
CA GLY A 508 3.69 21.60 11.66
C GLY A 508 3.53 22.90 12.46
N ILE A 509 2.63 23.82 12.04
CA ILE A 509 2.42 25.12 12.70
C ILE A 509 0.94 25.39 13.03
N GLY A 510 0.70 26.36 13.93
CA GLY A 510 -0.61 26.98 14.14
C GLY A 510 -0.79 28.25 13.29
N GLY A 511 -1.96 28.42 12.68
CA GLY A 511 -2.26 29.52 11.75
C GLY A 511 -2.08 30.96 12.27
N ASN A 512 -2.03 31.90 11.33
CA ASN A 512 -1.57 33.29 11.50
C ASN A 512 -2.61 34.24 12.14
N SER A 513 -3.10 33.91 13.35
CA SER A 513 -3.88 34.87 14.15
C SER A 513 -3.00 35.51 15.23
N SER A 514 -3.23 36.78 15.53
CA SER A 514 -2.55 37.49 16.65
C SER A 514 -2.75 36.82 18.02
N TRP A 515 -3.72 35.91 18.12
CA TRP A 515 -3.89 35.03 19.26
C TRP A 515 -2.88 33.86 19.24
N GLU A 516 -2.62 33.22 18.11
CA GLU A 516 -1.64 32.12 17.99
C GLU A 516 -0.18 32.61 18.12
N GLU A 517 0.17 33.83 17.66
CA GLU A 517 1.47 34.46 17.95
C GLU A 517 1.81 34.47 19.45
N LYS A 518 0.77 34.46 20.30
CA LYS A 518 0.87 34.49 21.76
C LYS A 518 0.80 33.11 22.42
N HIS A 519 0.45 32.03 21.71
CA HIS A 519 0.10 30.72 22.29
C HIS A 519 0.79 29.54 21.58
N ARG A 520 2.09 29.69 21.36
CA ARG A 520 2.99 28.80 20.63
C ARG A 520 2.84 27.30 20.99
N GLY A 521 3.18 26.46 20.02
CA GLY A 521 3.17 25.01 20.15
C GLY A 521 3.42 24.30 18.82
N ASN A 522 4.41 24.80 18.08
CA ASN A 522 4.79 24.24 16.79
C ASN A 522 5.43 22.87 17.02
N LEU A 523 5.40 22.04 15.97
CA LEU A 523 6.01 20.73 16.06
C LEU A 523 7.52 20.86 16.01
N ASP A 524 8.20 20.44 17.07
CA ASP A 524 9.60 20.00 16.99
C ASP A 524 9.60 18.47 16.85
N GLY A 525 9.85 17.97 15.64
CA GLY A 525 9.69 16.55 15.36
C GLY A 525 9.76 16.18 13.88
N TRP A 526 9.34 14.95 13.59
CA TRP A 526 9.31 14.35 12.26
C TRP A 526 7.87 14.05 11.87
N ILE A 527 7.52 14.37 10.62
CA ILE A 527 6.28 13.94 9.98
C ILE A 527 6.63 13.20 8.69
N ASP A 528 5.88 12.13 8.46
CA ASP A 528 5.99 11.26 7.30
C ASP A 528 4.61 10.71 6.90
N GLU A 529 4.48 10.21 5.68
CA GLU A 529 3.36 9.38 5.21
C GLU A 529 1.97 10.02 5.39
N VAL A 530 1.86 11.33 5.11
CA VAL A 530 0.63 12.10 5.34
C VAL A 530 -0.44 11.76 4.32
N ARG A 531 -1.63 11.39 4.77
CA ARG A 531 -2.77 11.00 3.93
C ARG A 531 -4.06 11.69 4.32
N VAL A 532 -4.90 11.94 3.34
CA VAL A 532 -6.21 12.58 3.50
C VAL A 532 -7.26 11.85 2.69
N TYR A 533 -8.41 11.57 3.30
CA TYR A 533 -9.51 10.84 2.70
C TYR A 533 -10.81 11.64 2.71
N ASN A 534 -11.56 11.60 1.61
CA ASN A 534 -12.93 12.13 1.50
C ASN A 534 -14.02 11.21 2.03
N ARG A 535 -13.64 10.34 2.96
CA ARG A 535 -14.53 9.42 3.66
C ARG A 535 -13.97 9.04 5.02
N ALA A 536 -14.82 8.46 5.84
CA ALA A 536 -14.39 7.79 7.05
C ALA A 536 -13.68 6.47 6.70
N LEU A 537 -12.47 6.29 7.21
CA LEU A 537 -11.78 5.00 7.18
C LEU A 537 -12.36 4.10 8.28
N SER A 538 -12.55 2.82 7.96
CA SER A 538 -12.90 1.80 8.95
C SER A 538 -11.70 1.47 9.85
N ALA A 539 -11.97 0.84 11.00
CA ALA A 539 -10.91 0.35 11.88
C ALA A 539 -9.92 -0.60 11.18
N ASP A 540 -10.39 -1.35 10.18
CA ASP A 540 -9.57 -2.30 9.44
C ASP A 540 -8.70 -1.59 8.40
N GLU A 541 -9.22 -0.55 7.74
CA GLU A 541 -8.45 0.31 6.84
C GLU A 541 -7.35 1.05 7.58
N VAL A 542 -7.64 1.55 8.79
CA VAL A 542 -6.64 2.18 9.65
C VAL A 542 -5.55 1.20 10.10
N ARG A 543 -5.92 -0.06 10.38
CA ARG A 543 -4.95 -1.12 10.73
C ARG A 543 -4.10 -1.54 9.54
N ALA A 544 -4.69 -1.59 8.34
CA ALA A 544 -3.97 -1.85 7.10
C ALA A 544 -2.94 -0.75 6.82
N LEU A 545 -3.32 0.53 6.97
CA LEU A 545 -2.39 1.67 6.86
C LEU A 545 -1.18 1.55 7.79
N TYR A 546 -1.40 1.15 9.04
CA TYR A 546 -0.31 1.01 10.01
C TYR A 546 0.64 -0.14 9.68
N SER A 547 0.12 -1.20 9.04
CA SER A 547 0.91 -2.40 8.72
C SER A 547 1.77 -2.23 7.45
N TYR A 548 1.64 -1.09 6.76
CA TYR A 548 2.44 -0.70 5.61
C TYR A 548 3.84 -0.28 6.03
#